data_AF-A0A7J6WDJ7-F1
#
_entry.id   AF-A0A7J6WDJ7-F1
#
_cell.length_a   1.000
_cell.length_b   1.000
_cell.length_c   1.000
_cell.angle_alpha   90.00
_cell.angle_beta   90.00
_cell.angle_gamma   90.00
#
_symmetry.space_group_name_H-M   'P 1'
#
loop_
_entity.id
_entity.type
_entity.pdbx_description
1 polymer ?
#
loop_
_entity_poly.entity_id
_entity_poly.type
_entity_poly.pdbx_seq_one_letter_code
_entity_poly.pdbx_strand_id
1 'polypeptide(L)'
;MPLAEDQCLEKSALQEVEVQLLELGRKLRYLNPMDVRNLLNYPEESNAHYIPGDEEIIENVREENNVSVQCSAFENNNELDDSEELPQISISQALDSMKMVELCLLQQNDISPAMFTHVKQIRDTLLHKLHKKKTQRSIDSYFSRI
;
A
#
# COMPACT_ATOMS: atom_id res chain seq x y z
N MET A 1 -27.97 40.05 29.18
CA MET A 1 -26.63 39.48 28.87
C MET A 1 -26.56 38.07 29.45
N PRO A 2 -26.66 36.99 28.65
CA PRO A 2 -26.59 35.61 29.14
C PRO A 2 -25.39 34.79 28.59
N LEU A 3 -24.40 35.40 27.95
CA LEU A 3 -23.32 34.68 27.24
C LEU A 3 -22.26 34.00 28.13
N ALA A 4 -22.26 34.25 29.45
CA ALA A 4 -21.20 33.77 30.35
C ALA A 4 -21.49 32.38 30.94
N GLU A 5 -22.76 32.00 31.06
CA GLU A 5 -23.16 30.73 31.71
C GLU A 5 -23.04 29.54 30.74
N ASP A 6 -23.43 29.73 29.47
CA ASP A 6 -23.35 28.68 28.44
C ASP A 6 -21.90 28.26 28.13
N GLN A 7 -20.97 29.22 28.08
CA GLN A 7 -19.54 28.91 27.87
C GLN A 7 -18.90 28.16 29.05
N CYS A 8 -19.49 28.25 30.25
CA CYS A 8 -18.98 27.58 31.45
C CYS A 8 -19.43 26.12 31.49
N LEU A 9 -20.65 25.85 31.00
CA LEU A 9 -21.20 24.50 30.85
C LEU A 9 -20.47 23.71 29.76
N GLU A 10 -20.21 24.31 28.59
CA GLU A 10 -19.46 23.64 27.51
C GLU A 10 -18.02 23.31 27.92
N LYS A 11 -17.33 24.21 28.62
CA LYS A 11 -15.98 23.95 29.15
C LYS A 11 -15.96 22.81 30.17
N SER A 12 -16.99 22.75 31.02
CA SER A 12 -17.11 21.69 32.02
C SER A 12 -17.36 20.32 31.37
N ALA A 13 -18.19 20.27 30.33
CA ALA A 13 -18.45 19.04 29.57
C ALA A 13 -17.23 18.56 28.77
N LEU A 14 -16.50 19.49 28.12
CA LEU A 14 -15.24 19.17 27.42
C LEU A 14 -14.17 18.63 28.38
N GLN A 15 -14.10 19.20 29.58
CA GLN A 15 -13.15 18.76 30.60
C GLN A 15 -13.48 17.36 31.14
N GLU A 16 -14.76 17.02 31.27
CA GLU A 16 -15.19 15.67 31.64
C GLU A 16 -14.85 14.63 30.56
N VAL A 17 -15.06 14.98 29.28
CA VAL A 17 -14.71 14.14 28.13
C VAL A 17 -13.19 13.93 28.02
N GLU A 18 -12.37 14.95 28.27
CA GLU A 18 -10.91 14.83 28.27
C GLU A 18 -10.43 13.82 29.33
N VAL A 19 -11.00 13.87 30.54
CA VAL A 19 -10.66 12.94 31.62
C VAL A 19 -11.01 11.50 31.23
N GLN A 20 -12.19 11.27 30.65
CA GLN A 20 -12.61 9.93 30.23
C GLN A 20 -11.73 9.37 29.11
N LEU A 21 -11.32 10.19 28.14
CA LEU A 21 -10.43 9.77 27.05
C LEU A 21 -9.00 9.48 27.55
N LEU A 22 -8.49 10.25 28.51
CA LEU A 22 -7.20 9.98 29.14
C LEU A 22 -7.21 8.68 29.95
N GLU A 23 -8.31 8.38 30.64
CA GLU A 23 -8.48 7.09 31.32
C GLU A 23 -8.56 5.92 30.34
N LEU A 24 -9.25 6.08 29.21
CA LEU A 24 -9.31 5.08 28.16
C LEU A 24 -7.95 4.85 27.49
N GLY A 25 -7.20 5.92 27.22
CA GLY A 25 -5.83 5.87 26.70
C GLY A 25 -4.86 5.20 27.66
N ARG A 26 -5.04 5.36 28.98
CA ARG A 26 -4.26 4.61 29.99
C ARG A 26 -4.58 3.11 30.00
N LYS A 27 -5.84 2.73 29.75
CA LYS A 27 -6.26 1.32 29.64
C LYS A 27 -5.77 0.67 28.34
N LEU A 28 -5.71 1.42 27.26
CA LEU A 28 -5.23 0.99 25.94
C LEU A 28 -3.73 1.31 25.82
N ARG A 29 -2.87 0.33 26.17
CA ARG A 29 -1.39 0.44 26.18
C ARG A 29 -0.70 0.86 24.87
N TYR A 30 -1.46 1.18 23.81
CA TYR A 30 -0.96 1.54 22.48
C TYR A 30 -1.37 2.93 22.01
N LEU A 31 -2.13 3.71 22.80
CA LEU A 31 -2.60 5.03 22.37
C LEU A 31 -1.60 6.13 22.79
N ASN A 32 -1.14 6.94 21.83
CA ASN A 32 -0.28 8.08 22.12
C ASN A 32 -1.11 9.18 22.83
N PRO A 33 -0.77 9.60 24.07
CA PRO A 33 -1.55 10.62 24.80
C PRO A 33 -1.55 11.99 24.12
N MET A 34 -0.58 12.26 23.24
CA MET A 34 -0.51 13.50 22.46
C MET A 34 -1.63 13.60 21.41
N ASP A 35 -2.19 12.47 20.98
CA ASP A 35 -3.20 12.38 19.93
C ASP A 35 -4.60 12.83 20.42
N VAL A 36 -4.93 12.52 21.67
CA VAL A 36 -6.21 12.87 22.30
C VAL A 36 -6.36 14.39 22.46
N ARG A 37 -5.29 15.07 22.88
CA ARG A 37 -5.29 16.52 23.05
C ARG A 37 -5.30 17.26 21.72
N ASN A 38 -4.70 16.71 20.68
CA ASN A 38 -4.81 17.27 19.34
C ASN A 38 -6.26 17.16 18.85
N LEU A 39 -6.89 16.00 18.95
CA LEU A 39 -8.28 15.77 18.51
C LEU A 39 -9.29 16.73 19.15
N LEU A 40 -9.11 17.06 20.44
CA LEU A 40 -10.01 17.95 21.19
C LEU A 40 -9.74 19.45 20.98
N ASN A 41 -8.55 19.82 20.49
CA ASN A 41 -8.12 21.22 20.38
C ASN A 41 -8.13 21.76 18.95
N TYR A 42 -8.62 21.04 17.95
CA TYR A 42 -8.79 21.62 16.62
C TYR A 42 -10.05 22.49 16.57
N PRO A 43 -9.93 23.82 16.48
CA PRO A 43 -11.09 24.66 16.17
C PRO A 43 -11.39 24.42 14.68
N GLU A 44 -12.48 23.72 14.38
CA GLU A 44 -13.04 23.48 13.04
C GLU A 44 -12.19 24.03 11.87
N GLU A 45 -11.11 23.35 11.51
CA GLU A 45 -10.69 23.41 10.12
C GLU A 45 -11.76 22.62 9.39
N SER A 46 -12.78 23.34 8.92
CA SER A 46 -13.62 22.90 7.84
C SER A 46 -12.66 22.57 6.69
N ASN A 47 -12.23 21.32 6.66
CA ASN A 47 -11.42 20.75 5.61
C ASN A 47 -12.30 20.67 4.37
N ALA A 48 -12.58 21.81 3.75
CA ALA A 48 -13.09 21.91 2.40
C ALA A 48 -11.97 21.39 1.49
N HIS A 49 -11.89 20.07 1.36
CA HIS A 49 -11.06 19.44 0.35
C HIS A 49 -11.65 19.81 -1.00
N TYR A 50 -10.86 20.53 -1.80
CA TYR A 50 -11.18 20.76 -3.19
C TYR A 50 -11.12 19.42 -3.91
N ILE A 51 -12.28 18.94 -4.36
CA ILE A 51 -12.38 17.79 -5.24
C ILE A 51 -12.48 18.35 -6.65
N PRO A 52 -11.43 18.21 -7.49
CA PRO A 52 -11.50 18.69 -8.87
C PRO A 52 -12.63 17.98 -9.62
N GLY A 53 -13.34 18.72 -10.47
CA GLY A 53 -14.38 18.14 -11.33
C GLY A 53 -13.78 17.25 -12.42
N ASP A 54 -14.58 16.36 -12.99
CA ASP A 54 -14.14 15.41 -14.02
C ASP A 54 -13.47 16.14 -15.20
N GLU A 55 -13.97 17.32 -15.58
CA GLU A 55 -13.41 18.15 -16.65
C GLU A 55 -11.99 18.65 -16.32
N GLU A 56 -11.75 19.05 -15.07
CA GLU A 56 -10.44 19.53 -14.61
C GLU A 56 -9.43 18.38 -14.48
N ILE A 57 -9.90 17.18 -14.11
CA ILE A 57 -9.10 15.96 -14.12
C ILE A 57 -8.67 15.62 -15.56
N ILE A 58 -9.61 15.70 -16.52
CA ILE A 58 -9.32 15.41 -17.93
C ILE A 58 -8.32 16.42 -18.51
N GLU A 59 -8.44 17.70 -18.16
CA GLU A 59 -7.53 18.74 -18.63
C GLU A 59 -6.14 18.59 -18.03
N ASN A 60 -6.03 18.35 -16.71
CA ASN A 60 -4.76 18.08 -16.04
C ASN A 60 -4.03 16.87 -16.63
N VAL A 61 -4.76 15.78 -16.92
CA VAL A 61 -4.18 14.58 -17.55
C VAL A 61 -3.70 14.87 -18.97
N ARG A 62 -4.39 15.72 -19.73
CA ARG A 62 -3.97 16.13 -21.07
C ARG A 62 -2.71 17.00 -21.05
N GLU A 63 -2.64 17.93 -20.11
CA GLU A 63 -1.49 18.83 -19.94
C GLU A 63 -0.24 18.07 -19.46
N GLU A 64 -0.38 17.21 -18.46
CA GLU A 64 0.75 16.42 -17.93
C GLU A 64 1.34 15.46 -18.97
N ASN A 65 0.50 14.89 -19.85
CA ASN A 65 0.93 13.87 -20.81
C ASN A 65 1.19 14.40 -22.23
N ASN A 66 1.07 15.71 -22.49
CA ASN A 66 1.19 16.31 -23.84
C ASN A 66 0.40 15.54 -24.93
N VAL A 67 -0.76 14.99 -24.57
CA VAL A 67 -1.53 14.13 -25.49
C VAL A 67 -2.35 15.00 -26.41
N SER A 68 -1.77 15.32 -27.58
CA SER A 68 -2.55 15.74 -28.74
C SER A 68 -3.32 14.52 -29.24
N VAL A 69 -4.63 14.50 -28.98
CA VAL A 69 -5.52 13.43 -29.45
C VAL A 69 -5.64 13.55 -30.97
N GLN A 70 -4.71 12.93 -31.70
CA GLN A 70 -4.93 12.58 -33.09
C GLN A 70 -5.66 11.24 -33.14
N CYS A 71 -6.99 11.30 -33.14
CA CYS A 71 -7.81 10.17 -33.52
C CYS A 71 -7.70 9.97 -35.04
N SER A 72 -6.70 9.23 -35.50
CA SER A 72 -6.77 8.56 -36.80
C SER A 72 -7.07 7.08 -36.56
N ALA A 73 -8.35 6.77 -36.64
CA ALA A 73 -8.85 5.42 -36.59
C ALA A 73 -8.34 4.60 -37.79
N PHE A 74 -8.01 3.35 -37.47
CA PHE A 74 -8.24 2.18 -38.30
C PHE A 74 -7.40 2.05 -39.58
N GLU A 75 -6.24 1.38 -39.46
CA GLU A 75 -5.89 0.32 -40.40
C GLU A 75 -4.75 -0.55 -39.87
N ASN A 76 -4.95 -1.86 -39.98
CA ASN A 76 -4.01 -2.95 -39.71
C ASN A 76 -3.97 -3.52 -38.27
N ASN A 77 -4.89 -4.46 -37.99
CA ASN A 77 -4.81 -5.45 -36.89
C ASN A 77 -3.65 -6.45 -37.12
N ASN A 78 -2.42 -5.94 -37.19
CA ASN A 78 -1.25 -6.68 -36.77
C ASN A 78 -0.75 -5.91 -35.55
N GLU A 79 -1.36 -6.18 -34.39
CA GLU A 79 -0.71 -5.88 -33.12
C GLU A 79 0.57 -6.71 -33.12
N LEU A 80 1.64 -6.11 -33.65
CA LEU A 80 2.99 -6.55 -33.39
C LEU A 80 3.08 -6.58 -31.88
N ASP A 81 3.46 -7.73 -31.33
CA ASP A 81 3.75 -7.88 -29.93
C ASP A 81 4.90 -6.92 -29.58
N ASP A 82 4.54 -5.70 -29.17
CA ASP A 82 5.47 -4.64 -28.75
C ASP A 82 5.89 -4.86 -27.28
N SER A 83 5.63 -6.05 -26.74
CA SER A 83 6.10 -6.44 -25.42
C SER A 83 7.62 -6.58 -25.48
N GLU A 84 8.32 -5.72 -24.74
CA GLU A 84 9.75 -5.92 -24.52
C GLU A 84 10.02 -7.24 -23.78
N GLU A 85 11.09 -7.93 -24.17
CA GLU A 85 11.51 -9.15 -23.49
C GLU A 85 11.83 -8.83 -22.02
N LEU A 86 11.08 -9.46 -21.10
CA LEU A 86 11.28 -9.22 -19.67
C LEU A 86 12.70 -9.63 -19.25
N PRO A 87 13.38 -8.83 -18.41
CA PRO A 87 14.72 -9.13 -17.98
C PRO A 87 14.75 -10.45 -17.19
N GLN A 88 15.72 -11.31 -17.53
CA GLN A 88 15.94 -12.53 -16.75
C GLN A 88 16.52 -12.19 -15.38
N ILE A 89 15.79 -12.55 -14.33
CA ILE A 89 16.22 -12.37 -12.94
C ILE A 89 16.73 -13.67 -12.32
N SER A 90 17.68 -13.56 -11.40
CA SER A 90 18.15 -14.70 -10.61
C SER A 90 17.08 -15.19 -9.62
N ILE A 91 17.15 -16.46 -9.21
CA ILE A 91 16.22 -17.04 -8.21
C ILE A 91 16.30 -16.27 -6.89
N SER A 92 17.47 -15.80 -6.48
CA SER A 92 17.64 -14.96 -5.29
C SER A 92 16.92 -13.63 -5.42
N GLN A 93 17.06 -12.93 -6.56
CA GLN A 93 16.34 -11.68 -6.82
C GLN A 93 14.83 -11.92 -6.84
N ALA A 94 14.36 -13.01 -7.44
CA ALA A 94 12.94 -13.37 -7.44
C ALA A 94 12.40 -13.59 -6.02
N LEU A 95 13.17 -14.20 -5.12
CA LEU A 95 12.80 -14.37 -3.72
C LEU A 95 12.73 -13.04 -2.96
N ASP A 96 13.64 -12.10 -3.24
CA ASP A 96 13.60 -10.77 -2.62
C ASP A 96 12.42 -9.95 -3.12
N SER A 97 12.13 -9.99 -4.43
CA SER A 97 10.92 -9.38 -4.99
C SER A 97 9.65 -9.98 -4.41
N MET A 98 9.63 -11.29 -4.13
CA MET A 98 8.48 -11.96 -3.52
C MET A 98 8.16 -11.42 -2.12
N LYS A 99 9.17 -11.01 -1.33
CA LYS A 99 8.94 -10.38 -0.03
C LYS A 99 8.20 -9.06 -0.15
N MET A 100 8.49 -8.28 -1.20
CA MET A 100 7.78 -7.03 -1.48
C MET A 100 6.34 -7.31 -1.89
N VAL A 101 6.09 -8.34 -2.71
CA VAL A 101 4.72 -8.76 -3.05
C VAL A 101 3.95 -9.19 -1.79
N GLU A 102 4.55 -9.98 -0.90
CA GLU A 102 3.94 -10.36 0.38
C GLU A 102 3.59 -9.12 1.22
N LEU A 103 4.49 -8.13 1.32
CA LEU A 103 4.26 -6.90 2.06
C LEU A 103 3.14 -6.05 1.46
N CYS A 104 3.14 -5.86 0.14
CA CYS A 104 2.10 -5.10 -0.56
C CYS A 104 0.74 -5.76 -0.41
N LEU A 105 0.68 -7.10 -0.46
CA LEU A 105 -0.56 -7.81 -0.21
C LEU A 105 -1.06 -7.52 1.19
N LEU A 106 -0.24 -7.67 2.23
CA LEU A 106 -0.65 -7.42 3.63
C LEU A 106 -1.18 -6.00 3.90
N GLN A 107 -0.84 -5.03 3.06
CA GLN A 107 -1.33 -3.64 3.17
C GLN A 107 -2.73 -3.45 2.57
N GLN A 108 -3.23 -4.39 1.77
CA GLN A 108 -4.55 -4.30 1.15
C GLN A 108 -5.64 -4.74 2.14
N ASN A 109 -6.74 -3.97 2.20
CA ASN A 109 -7.84 -4.25 3.11
C ASN A 109 -8.69 -5.47 2.69
N ASP A 110 -8.73 -5.80 1.39
CA ASP A 110 -9.60 -6.84 0.80
C ASP A 110 -8.82 -7.95 0.09
N ILE A 111 -7.88 -8.60 0.79
CA ILE A 111 -7.10 -9.69 0.21
C ILE A 111 -7.91 -10.99 0.22
N SER A 112 -8.09 -11.60 -0.96
CA SER A 112 -8.58 -12.97 -1.04
C SER A 112 -7.56 -13.95 -0.44
N PRO A 113 -7.95 -14.84 0.49
CA PRO A 113 -7.06 -15.89 1.02
C PRO A 113 -6.40 -16.77 -0.06
N ALA A 114 -7.03 -16.87 -1.24
CA ALA A 114 -6.49 -17.58 -2.38
C ALA A 114 -5.20 -16.95 -2.93
N MET A 115 -5.13 -15.61 -2.96
CA MET A 115 -3.93 -14.86 -3.40
C MET A 115 -2.75 -15.14 -2.48
N PHE A 116 -2.96 -15.12 -1.16
CA PHE A 116 -1.91 -15.42 -0.20
C PHE A 116 -1.38 -16.85 -0.33
N THR A 117 -2.29 -17.79 -0.61
CA THR A 117 -1.91 -19.20 -0.86
C THR A 117 -1.08 -19.34 -2.13
N HIS A 118 -1.43 -18.62 -3.20
CA HIS A 118 -0.66 -18.64 -4.46
C HIS A 118 0.73 -18.06 -4.28
N VAL A 119 0.87 -16.91 -3.61
CA VAL A 119 2.18 -16.31 -3.34
C VAL A 119 3.08 -17.25 -2.55
N LYS A 120 2.54 -17.93 -1.53
CA LYS A 120 3.28 -18.96 -0.81
C LYS A 120 3.73 -20.12 -1.70
N GLN A 121 2.86 -20.63 -2.56
CA GLN A 121 3.22 -21.70 -3.50
C GLN A 121 4.35 -21.29 -4.45
N ILE A 122 4.31 -20.06 -4.97
CA ILE A 122 5.37 -19.55 -5.86
C ILE A 122 6.68 -19.44 -5.09
N ARG A 123 6.65 -18.91 -3.87
CA ARG A 123 7.85 -18.84 -3.01
C ARG A 123 8.44 -20.23 -2.73
N ASP A 124 7.59 -21.19 -2.38
CA ASP A 124 8.04 -22.55 -2.02
C ASP A 124 8.63 -23.27 -3.25
N THR A 125 8.08 -23.06 -4.44
CA THR A 125 8.66 -23.59 -5.69
C THR A 125 10.00 -22.94 -6.05
N LEU A 126 10.16 -21.64 -5.82
CA LEU A 126 11.44 -20.94 -6.00
C LEU A 126 12.50 -21.47 -5.02
N LEU A 127 12.14 -21.65 -3.75
CA LEU A 127 13.02 -22.25 -2.74
C LEU A 127 13.42 -23.67 -3.13
N HIS A 128 12.46 -24.50 -3.55
CA HIS A 128 12.74 -25.85 -4.01
C HIS A 128 13.74 -25.87 -5.19
N LYS A 129 13.58 -24.98 -6.18
CA LYS A 129 14.52 -24.83 -7.30
C LYS A 129 15.91 -24.36 -6.83
N LEU A 130 15.98 -23.46 -5.86
CA LEU A 130 17.23 -23.00 -5.28
C LEU A 130 17.97 -24.14 -4.57
N HIS A 131 17.26 -24.93 -3.76
CA HIS A 131 17.82 -26.04 -3.02
C HIS A 131 18.22 -27.22 -3.93
N LYS A 132 17.46 -27.49 -5.00
CA LYS A 132 17.84 -28.48 -6.02
C LYS A 132 19.13 -28.12 -6.77
N LYS A 133 19.45 -26.82 -6.91
CA LYS A 133 20.77 -26.40 -7.41
C LYS A 133 21.89 -26.62 -6.39
N LYS A 134 21.58 -26.68 -5.10
CA LYS A 134 22.53 -26.90 -4.00
C LYS A 134 22.70 -28.37 -3.59
N THR A 135 21.88 -29.29 -4.09
CA THR A 135 22.08 -30.72 -3.84
C THR A 135 23.37 -31.22 -4.49
N GLN A 136 24.19 -31.87 -3.66
CA GLN A 136 25.54 -32.36 -3.95
C GLN A 136 25.54 -33.25 -5.19
N ARG A 137 26.43 -32.97 -6.16
CA ARG A 137 26.71 -33.89 -7.26
C ARG A 137 27.26 -35.19 -6.66
N SER A 138 26.89 -36.35 -7.23
CA SER A 138 27.43 -37.66 -6.79
C SER A 138 28.96 -37.58 -6.69
N ILE A 139 29.55 -38.32 -5.76
CA ILE A 139 31.01 -38.44 -5.65
C ILE A 139 31.63 -38.84 -7.00
N ASP A 140 30.90 -39.61 -7.80
CA ASP A 140 31.31 -40.03 -9.15
C ASP A 140 31.55 -38.83 -10.08
N SER A 141 30.78 -37.75 -9.93
CA SER A 141 30.95 -36.51 -10.70
C SER A 141 32.22 -35.75 -10.34
N TYR A 142 32.82 -36.00 -9.17
CA TYR A 142 34.10 -35.41 -8.78
C TYR A 142 35.25 -36.15 -9.46
N PHE A 143 35.16 -37.48 -9.55
CA PHE A 143 36.19 -38.33 -10.16
C PHE A 143 36.11 -38.42 -11.68
N SER A 144 34.97 -38.09 -12.30
CA SER A 144 34.81 -38.07 -13.77
C SER A 144 35.46 -36.86 -14.47
N ARG A 145 36.20 -36.02 -13.73
CA ARG A 145 36.89 -34.82 -14.23
C ARG A 145 38.42 -34.99 -14.31
N ILE A 146 38.92 -36.18 -14.02
CA ILE A 146 40.32 -36.60 -14.15
C ILE A 146 40.40 -37.55 -15.35
#